data_AF-A0A843DTP3-F1
#
_entry.id   AF-A0A843DTP3-F1
#
_cell.length_a   1.000
_cell.length_b   1.000
_cell.length_c   1.000
_cell.angle_alpha   90.00
_cell.angle_beta   90.00
_cell.angle_gamma   90.00
#
_symmetry.space_group_name_H-M   'P 1'
#
loop_
_entity.id
_entity.type
_entity.pdbx_description
1 polymer ?
#
loop_
_entity_poly.entity_id
_entity_poly.type
_entity_poly.pdbx_seq_one_letter_code
_entity_poly.pdbx_strand_id
1 'polypeptide(L)'
;MDDMIALRCKYCGAPLDASAVKDDSPYITCSSCGTTQQKMDARAYLDQLMGQVRSWVSQAMPGGMTPAMTENVDSVARHNIFMTNFKPKVDMEFAAYKFGMNNLLSQSLMVMPFTSRKIVTSHTSNQAFEFGAKMNEIAPLAVSGETSKVMTEVTRVTDAYALLINNCALIGEDKPGRFTLMANNFTLASADFGHIDDYAPARDRFDALAQLCNGCEMLINGDVASSRPLFEAGRDKLKSASAAVMGNIKVAIMGQAVNQEAKMAEVLIELTDYVNGMGGSKEIFDAVRRIFTFQYPAQGNWAFLLNNHDRLAEIFGYMAECVKAKNGSGTLPITAGSGDILVPFWHIDLKYSFQTGSLWKKHSVEVSEILLIPADFVIDGDCLSSPRLAVTDVFSVKGSNGLFAGLTGNETSISNSQGLGRLAESAAQNSAAGRKIVAPLSTKREAERIAETYIQWMSKTLDKLKLSNPDVKELIYIPFESSGNRLTVKPEFGVLTPERVKRTDLGQLIVL
;
A
#
# COMPACT_ATOMS: atom_id res chain seq x y z
N MET A 1 6.23 20.73 41.85
CA MET A 1 5.91 22.03 41.22
C MET A 1 6.76 22.16 39.98
N ASP A 2 6.35 21.49 38.89
CA ASP A 2 6.65 21.86 37.49
C ASP A 2 5.81 21.00 36.52
N ASP A 3 4.52 20.81 36.83
CA ASP A 3 3.52 20.32 35.87
C ASP A 3 2.85 21.56 35.25
N MET A 4 3.61 22.31 34.45
CA MET A 4 2.93 23.12 33.43
C MET A 4 2.24 22.12 32.51
N ILE A 5 0.90 22.09 32.53
CA ILE A 5 0.12 21.32 31.55
C ILE A 5 0.65 21.72 30.17
N ALA A 6 1.35 20.79 29.51
CA ALA A 6 2.00 21.07 28.25
C ALA A 6 0.95 21.57 27.24
N LEU A 7 1.29 22.63 26.50
CA LEU A 7 0.42 23.15 25.45
C LEU A 7 -0.03 21.99 24.55
N ARG A 8 -1.30 22.01 24.15
CA ARG A 8 -1.90 20.94 23.35
C ARG A 8 -2.11 21.43 21.92
N CYS A 9 -1.94 20.54 20.97
CA CYS A 9 -2.25 20.82 19.58
C CYS A 9 -3.76 20.97 19.40
N LYS A 10 -4.22 22.12 18.89
CA LYS A 10 -5.67 22.36 18.69
C LYS A 10 -6.33 21.40 17.69
N TYR A 11 -5.53 20.84 16.78
CA TYR A 11 -6.03 19.99 15.68
C TYR A 11 -6.13 18.51 16.03
N CYS A 12 -5.27 18.01 16.93
CA CYS A 12 -5.24 16.58 17.26
C CYS A 12 -5.19 16.28 18.76
N GLY A 13 -5.23 17.30 19.62
CA GLY A 13 -5.23 17.16 21.09
C GLY A 13 -3.90 16.71 21.70
N ALA A 14 -2.92 16.30 20.89
CA ALA A 14 -1.64 15.78 21.36
C ALA A 14 -0.84 16.84 22.14
N PRO A 15 -0.04 16.44 23.14
CA PRO A 15 0.89 17.35 23.80
C PRO A 15 1.94 17.86 22.81
N LEU A 16 2.24 19.16 22.89
CA LEU A 16 3.28 19.80 22.09
C LEU A 16 4.64 19.65 22.80
N ASP A 17 5.69 19.52 22.00
CA ASP A 17 7.06 19.35 22.50
C ASP A 17 7.48 20.54 23.39
N ALA A 18 7.94 20.23 24.61
CA ALA A 18 8.32 21.24 25.59
C ALA A 18 9.47 22.15 25.13
N SER A 19 10.41 21.63 24.32
CA SER A 19 11.51 22.42 23.75
C SER A 19 10.98 23.41 22.70
N ALA A 20 10.07 22.96 21.83
CA ALA A 20 9.45 23.80 20.82
C ALA A 20 8.49 24.85 21.44
N VAL A 21 7.87 24.53 22.58
CA VAL A 21 7.05 25.49 23.34
C VAL A 21 7.93 26.62 23.91
N LYS A 22 9.13 26.31 24.40
CA LYS A 22 10.08 27.27 24.99
C LYS A 22 10.82 28.16 23.97
N ASP A 23 10.84 27.76 22.70
CA ASP A 23 11.43 28.55 21.61
C ASP A 23 10.76 29.94 21.46
N ASP A 24 11.47 30.93 20.92
CA ASP A 24 10.95 32.29 20.70
C ASP A 24 10.02 32.37 19.46
N SER A 25 10.01 31.33 18.62
CA SER A 25 9.10 31.24 17.48
C SER A 25 7.62 31.36 17.91
N PRO A 26 6.81 32.22 17.26
CA PRO A 26 5.38 32.31 17.54
C PRO A 26 4.60 31.10 17.01
N TYR A 27 5.21 30.29 16.15
CA TYR A 27 4.63 29.10 15.55
C TYR A 27 5.25 27.82 16.11
N ILE A 28 4.46 26.76 16.20
CA ILE A 28 4.88 25.43 16.63
C ILE A 28 4.25 24.36 15.74
N THR A 29 5.08 23.40 15.30
CA THR A 29 4.64 22.24 14.52
C THR A 29 4.40 21.06 15.45
N CYS A 30 3.21 20.48 15.39
CA CYS A 30 2.89 19.31 16.21
C CYS A 30 3.61 18.05 15.68
N SER A 31 4.39 17.39 16.54
CA SER A 31 5.12 16.15 16.21
C SER A 31 4.22 14.93 15.97
N SER A 32 2.93 15.01 16.37
CA SER A 32 1.96 13.93 16.19
C SER A 32 1.15 14.01 14.90
N CYS A 33 0.71 15.20 14.47
CA CYS A 33 -0.10 15.36 13.25
C CYS A 33 0.60 16.15 12.13
N GLY A 34 1.71 16.82 12.44
CA GLY A 34 2.46 17.65 11.50
C GLY A 34 1.87 19.04 11.27
N THR A 35 0.77 19.40 11.92
CA THR A 35 0.14 20.70 11.70
C THR A 35 0.89 21.80 12.43
N THR A 36 1.23 22.87 11.70
CA THR A 36 1.79 24.11 12.26
C THR A 36 0.66 25.01 12.77
N GLN A 37 0.82 25.56 13.97
CA GLN A 37 -0.16 26.45 14.59
C GLN A 37 0.55 27.58 15.36
N GLN A 38 -0.19 28.66 15.63
CA GLN A 38 0.32 29.70 16.52
C GLN A 38 0.27 29.23 17.97
N LYS A 39 1.28 29.58 18.77
CA LYS A 39 1.33 29.26 20.20
C LYS A 39 0.15 29.86 20.98
N MET A 40 -0.35 31.01 20.54
CA MET A 40 -1.54 31.63 21.14
C MET A 40 -2.81 30.79 20.93
N ASP A 41 -2.97 30.16 19.76
CA ASP A 41 -4.12 29.27 19.52
C ASP A 41 -4.03 28.00 20.37
N ALA A 42 -2.83 27.44 20.51
CA ALA A 42 -2.60 26.28 21.38
C ALA A 42 -2.89 26.59 22.86
N ARG A 43 -2.58 27.82 23.31
CA ARG A 43 -2.93 28.31 24.66
C ARG A 43 -4.44 28.45 24.82
N ALA A 44 -5.12 29.11 23.88
CA ALA A 44 -6.56 29.28 23.92
C ALA A 44 -7.30 27.93 23.90
N TYR A 45 -6.82 26.98 23.09
CA TYR A 45 -7.34 25.62 23.09
C TYR A 45 -7.13 24.91 24.42
N LEU A 46 -5.95 25.05 25.03
CA LEU A 46 -5.69 24.47 26.35
C LEU A 46 -6.61 25.07 27.43
N ASP A 47 -6.85 26.38 27.42
CA ASP A 47 -7.76 27.04 28.37
C ASP A 47 -9.19 26.51 28.23
N GLN A 48 -9.66 26.34 26.98
CA GLN A 48 -10.96 25.72 26.70
C GLN A 48 -11.02 24.28 27.20
N LEU A 49 -10.00 23.47 26.90
CA LEU A 49 -9.89 22.08 27.35
C LEU A 49 -9.95 21.99 28.88
N MET A 50 -9.14 22.81 29.58
CA MET A 50 -9.13 22.81 31.04
C MET A 50 -10.44 23.32 31.63
N GLY A 51 -11.14 24.24 30.96
CA GLY A 51 -12.51 24.63 31.33
C GLY A 51 -13.48 23.45 31.28
N GLN A 52 -13.41 22.63 30.22
CA GLN A 52 -14.23 21.43 30.06
C GLN A 52 -13.89 20.37 31.12
N VAL A 53 -12.60 20.10 31.35
CA VAL A 53 -12.13 19.16 32.37
C VAL A 53 -12.62 19.59 33.76
N ARG A 54 -12.42 20.86 34.15
CA ARG A 54 -12.87 21.39 35.44
C ARG A 54 -14.39 21.32 35.60
N SER A 55 -15.14 21.59 34.53
CA SER A 55 -16.60 21.43 34.52
C SER A 55 -16.99 19.98 34.77
N TRP A 56 -16.35 19.03 34.08
CA TRP A 56 -16.61 17.59 34.24
C TRP A 56 -16.31 17.11 35.67
N VAL A 57 -15.18 17.53 36.24
CA VAL A 57 -14.81 17.23 37.63
C VAL A 57 -15.84 17.82 38.60
N SER A 58 -16.19 19.09 38.44
CA SER A 58 -17.14 19.79 39.33
C SER A 58 -18.52 19.15 39.33
N GLN A 59 -18.99 18.62 38.19
CA GLN A 59 -20.26 17.88 38.09
C GLN A 59 -20.23 16.50 38.78
N ALA A 60 -19.05 15.96 39.07
CA ALA A 60 -18.88 14.69 39.77
C ALA A 60 -18.51 14.89 41.25
N MET A 61 -18.05 16.07 41.66
CA MET A 61 -17.71 16.34 43.05
C MET A 61 -18.96 16.41 43.95
N PRO A 62 -18.92 15.86 45.18
CA PRO A 62 -19.99 16.07 46.15
C PRO A 62 -20.16 17.54 46.51
N GLY A 63 -21.40 17.94 46.81
CA GLY A 63 -21.71 19.31 47.21
C GLY A 63 -20.87 19.77 48.41
N GLY A 64 -20.30 20.97 48.30
CA GLY A 64 -19.44 21.57 49.34
C GLY A 64 -17.96 21.21 49.25
N MET A 65 -17.54 20.36 48.31
CA MET A 65 -16.12 20.09 48.03
C MET A 65 -15.67 20.74 46.73
N THR A 66 -14.43 21.21 46.72
CA THR A 66 -13.75 21.71 45.52
C THR A 66 -12.54 20.83 45.19
N PRO A 67 -12.13 20.73 43.91
CA PRO A 67 -10.91 20.01 43.52
C PRO A 67 -9.66 20.47 44.29
N ALA A 68 -9.56 21.77 44.61
CA ALA A 68 -8.44 22.32 45.37
C ALA A 68 -8.38 21.84 46.84
N MET A 69 -9.46 21.27 47.38
CA MET A 69 -9.52 20.78 48.75
C MET A 69 -9.21 19.28 48.85
N THR A 70 -9.16 18.54 47.73
CA THR A 70 -9.07 17.07 47.77
C THR A 70 -7.77 16.56 48.36
N GLU A 71 -6.65 17.29 48.21
CA GLU A 71 -5.37 16.92 48.83
C GLU A 71 -5.37 17.07 50.37
N ASN A 72 -6.25 17.92 50.90
CA ASN A 72 -6.43 18.15 52.34
C ASN A 72 -7.50 17.23 52.96
N VAL A 73 -8.09 16.33 52.16
CA VAL A 73 -9.09 15.34 52.60
C VAL A 73 -8.39 14.02 52.92
N ASP A 74 -8.81 13.37 54.00
CA ASP A 74 -8.34 12.03 54.40
C ASP A 74 -8.44 11.01 53.24
N SER A 75 -7.51 10.05 53.20
CA SER A 75 -7.41 9.07 52.11
C SER A 75 -8.68 8.21 51.98
N VAL A 76 -9.36 7.84 53.07
CA VAL A 76 -10.61 7.07 53.02
C VAL A 76 -11.71 7.88 52.34
N ALA A 77 -11.81 9.16 52.68
CA ALA A 77 -12.79 10.05 52.06
C ALA A 77 -12.49 10.29 50.57
N ARG A 78 -11.23 10.47 50.18
CA ARG A 78 -10.83 10.55 48.76
C ARG A 78 -11.17 9.29 47.98
N HIS A 79 -10.88 8.11 48.54
CA HIS A 79 -11.21 6.84 47.93
C HIS A 79 -12.73 6.69 47.73
N ASN A 80 -13.54 7.03 48.74
CA ASN A 80 -14.99 6.97 48.64
C ASN A 80 -15.55 7.93 47.57
N ILE A 81 -14.99 9.14 47.47
CA ILE A 81 -15.35 10.10 46.42
C ILE A 81 -15.06 9.51 45.03
N PHE A 82 -13.87 8.93 44.84
CA PHE A 82 -13.51 8.29 43.58
C PHE A 82 -14.47 7.15 43.23
N MET A 83 -14.63 6.18 44.15
CA MET A 83 -15.42 4.98 43.91
C MET A 83 -16.89 5.28 43.63
N THR A 84 -17.46 6.26 44.32
CA THR A 84 -18.90 6.57 44.21
C THR A 84 -19.22 7.47 43.03
N ASN A 85 -18.38 8.48 42.76
CA ASN A 85 -18.75 9.55 41.84
C ASN A 85 -17.98 9.54 40.52
N PHE A 86 -16.72 9.11 40.54
CA PHE A 86 -15.85 9.14 39.36
C PHE A 86 -15.79 7.78 38.67
N LYS A 87 -15.56 6.70 39.42
CA LYS A 87 -15.38 5.36 38.85
C LYS A 87 -16.51 4.94 37.90
N PRO A 88 -17.81 5.13 38.19
CA PRO A 88 -18.86 4.76 37.25
C PRO A 88 -18.80 5.52 35.92
N LYS A 89 -18.43 6.81 35.97
CA LYS A 89 -18.27 7.65 34.77
C LYS A 89 -17.03 7.23 33.98
N VAL A 90 -15.91 6.97 34.68
CA VAL A 90 -14.65 6.50 34.10
C VAL A 90 -14.85 5.16 33.41
N ASP A 91 -15.44 4.17 34.09
CA ASP A 91 -15.64 2.82 33.54
C ASP A 91 -16.50 2.85 32.27
N MET A 92 -17.57 3.65 32.26
CA MET A 92 -18.48 3.79 31.12
C MET A 92 -17.78 4.39 29.90
N GLU A 93 -17.05 5.51 30.06
CA GLU A 93 -16.36 6.17 28.95
C GLU A 93 -15.15 5.36 28.49
N PHE A 94 -14.39 4.80 29.43
CA PHE A 94 -13.23 3.96 29.14
C PHE A 94 -13.59 2.70 28.35
N ALA A 95 -14.73 2.06 28.63
CA ALA A 95 -15.18 0.90 27.87
C ALA A 95 -15.33 1.21 26.36
N ALA A 96 -15.82 2.41 26.02
CA ALA A 96 -15.94 2.85 24.63
C ALA A 96 -14.57 3.06 23.97
N TYR A 97 -13.63 3.71 24.66
CA TYR A 97 -12.26 3.88 24.15
C TYR A 97 -11.52 2.55 24.00
N LYS A 98 -11.66 1.64 24.97
CA LYS A 98 -11.07 0.30 24.93
C LYS A 98 -11.63 -0.53 23.77
N PHE A 99 -12.93 -0.43 23.49
CA PHE A 99 -13.53 -1.04 22.30
C PHE A 99 -12.96 -0.45 21.01
N GLY A 100 -12.88 0.88 20.92
CA GLY A 100 -12.29 1.57 19.76
C GLY A 100 -10.83 1.19 19.52
N MET A 101 -10.04 1.08 20.59
CA MET A 101 -8.65 0.62 20.54
C MET A 101 -8.56 -0.82 20.03
N ASN A 102 -9.36 -1.75 20.58
CA ASN A 102 -9.36 -3.15 20.13
C ASN A 102 -9.70 -3.28 18.64
N ASN A 103 -10.62 -2.44 18.14
CA ASN A 103 -10.91 -2.37 16.71
C ASN A 103 -9.67 -1.95 15.89
N LEU A 104 -8.90 -0.94 16.33
CA LEU A 104 -7.66 -0.56 15.65
C LEU A 104 -6.58 -1.63 15.76
N LEU A 105 -6.47 -2.30 16.91
CA LEU A 105 -5.53 -3.41 17.09
C LEU A 105 -5.80 -4.55 16.11
N SER A 106 -7.06 -4.78 15.73
CA SER A 106 -7.43 -5.81 14.75
C SER A 106 -7.02 -5.50 13.30
N GLN A 107 -6.61 -4.27 13.02
CA GLN A 107 -6.29 -3.79 11.67
C GLN A 107 -4.78 -3.58 11.51
N SER A 108 -4.25 -3.80 10.30
CA SER A 108 -2.88 -3.36 9.98
C SER A 108 -2.82 -1.83 10.04
N LEU A 109 -1.84 -1.27 10.72
CA LEU A 109 -1.61 0.17 10.88
C LEU A 109 -0.35 0.64 10.13
N MET A 110 0.13 -0.17 9.18
CA MET A 110 1.20 0.21 8.26
C MET A 110 0.65 0.41 6.85
N VAL A 111 1.37 1.20 6.05
CA VAL A 111 1.09 1.45 4.63
C VAL A 111 2.39 1.50 3.86
N MET A 112 2.40 1.01 2.62
CA MET A 112 3.59 1.05 1.78
C MET A 112 3.93 2.52 1.42
N PRO A 113 5.21 2.84 1.16
CA PRO A 113 5.60 4.11 0.56
C PRO A 113 4.70 4.47 -0.63
N PHE A 114 4.34 5.76 -0.75
CA PHE A 114 3.51 6.31 -1.84
C PHE A 114 2.06 5.81 -1.94
N THR A 115 1.64 4.92 -1.06
CA THR A 115 0.24 4.48 -0.98
C THR A 115 -0.47 5.16 0.20
N SER A 116 -1.80 5.22 0.16
CA SER A 116 -2.64 5.72 1.25
C SER A 116 -3.85 4.81 1.43
N ARG A 117 -4.38 4.76 2.66
CA ARG A 117 -5.58 3.98 2.97
C ARG A 117 -6.39 4.67 4.05
N LYS A 118 -7.69 4.83 3.81
CA LYS A 118 -8.58 5.39 4.84
C LYS A 118 -8.92 4.33 5.88
N ILE A 119 -8.67 4.64 7.15
CA ILE A 119 -9.09 3.84 8.30
C ILE A 119 -10.16 4.64 9.06
N VAL A 120 -11.30 4.02 9.35
CA VAL A 120 -12.41 4.67 10.06
C VAL A 120 -12.24 4.44 11.56
N THR A 121 -12.21 5.54 12.32
CA THR A 121 -12.09 5.52 13.79
C THR A 121 -13.43 5.84 14.44
N SER A 122 -13.70 5.22 15.60
CA SER A 122 -14.93 5.46 16.37
C SER A 122 -14.91 6.79 17.13
N HIS A 123 -13.71 7.32 17.40
CA HIS A 123 -13.49 8.56 18.12
C HIS A 123 -12.48 9.44 17.38
N THR A 124 -12.42 10.70 17.76
CA THR A 124 -11.35 11.63 17.39
C THR A 124 -10.21 11.56 18.42
N SER A 125 -8.99 11.90 18.02
CA SER A 125 -7.85 11.97 18.94
C SER A 125 -8.03 13.04 20.01
N ASN A 126 -8.68 14.17 19.69
CA ASN A 126 -9.02 15.21 20.67
C ASN A 126 -9.87 14.65 21.82
N GLN A 127 -10.92 13.88 21.52
CA GLN A 127 -11.78 13.26 22.54
C GLN A 127 -11.00 12.33 23.45
N ALA A 128 -10.14 11.48 22.88
CA ALA A 128 -9.31 10.56 23.65
C ALA A 128 -8.28 11.30 24.54
N PHE A 129 -7.55 12.29 24.01
CA PHE A 129 -6.62 13.08 24.83
C PHE A 129 -7.33 13.93 25.90
N GLU A 130 -8.54 14.43 25.64
CA GLU A 130 -9.35 15.11 26.65
C GLU A 130 -9.70 14.15 27.79
N PHE A 131 -10.06 12.90 27.48
CA PHE A 131 -10.32 11.90 28.51
C PHE A 131 -9.06 11.59 29.34
N GLY A 132 -7.89 11.47 28.71
CA GLY A 132 -6.61 11.37 29.42
C GLY A 132 -6.36 12.57 30.36
N ALA A 133 -6.68 13.79 29.93
CA ALA A 133 -6.58 14.98 30.77
C ALA A 133 -7.54 14.95 31.96
N LYS A 134 -8.79 14.46 31.78
CA LYS A 134 -9.73 14.22 32.89
C LYS A 134 -9.17 13.24 33.91
N MET A 135 -8.50 12.18 33.45
CA MET A 135 -7.90 11.18 34.35
C MET A 135 -6.77 11.76 35.18
N ASN A 136 -5.92 12.60 34.58
CA ASN A 136 -4.83 13.27 35.30
C ASN A 136 -5.36 14.23 36.38
N GLU A 137 -6.45 14.96 36.10
CA GLU A 137 -7.05 15.89 37.08
C GLU A 137 -7.61 15.16 38.32
N ILE A 138 -8.13 13.93 38.16
CA ILE A 138 -8.70 13.15 39.27
C ILE A 138 -7.71 12.17 39.89
N ALA A 139 -6.48 12.07 39.37
CA ALA A 139 -5.45 11.17 39.88
C ALA A 139 -5.19 11.32 41.40
N PRO A 140 -5.22 12.52 42.01
CA PRO A 140 -5.06 12.68 43.46
C PRO A 140 -6.13 11.99 44.33
N LEU A 141 -7.28 11.62 43.74
CA LEU A 141 -8.36 10.87 44.41
C LEU A 141 -8.10 9.35 44.43
N ALA A 142 -7.24 8.85 43.55
CA ALA A 142 -6.88 7.43 43.44
C ALA A 142 -5.78 7.05 44.44
N VAL A 143 -6.14 6.99 45.72
CA VAL A 143 -5.20 6.86 46.84
C VAL A 143 -4.77 5.43 47.20
N SER A 144 -5.46 4.40 46.71
CA SER A 144 -5.07 3.00 46.94
C SER A 144 -4.26 2.46 45.76
N GLY A 145 -3.31 1.55 46.02
CA GLY A 145 -2.46 0.99 44.96
C GLY A 145 -3.25 0.30 43.83
N GLU A 146 -4.40 -0.27 44.14
CA GLU A 146 -5.32 -0.85 43.15
C GLU A 146 -5.97 0.24 42.28
N THR A 147 -6.48 1.31 42.90
CA THR A 147 -7.12 2.40 42.16
C THR A 147 -6.09 3.17 41.30
N SER A 148 -4.87 3.38 41.81
CA SER A 148 -3.79 4.00 41.05
C SER A 148 -3.37 3.16 39.83
N LYS A 149 -3.37 1.83 39.95
CA LYS A 149 -3.13 0.92 38.81
C LYS A 149 -4.22 1.02 37.76
N VAL A 150 -5.49 1.01 38.16
CA VAL A 150 -6.62 1.18 37.22
C VAL A 150 -6.52 2.52 36.50
N MET A 151 -6.28 3.61 37.23
CA MET A 151 -6.10 4.93 36.62
C MET A 151 -4.94 4.97 35.64
N THR A 152 -3.83 4.30 35.97
CA THR A 152 -2.68 4.18 35.07
C THR A 152 -3.07 3.42 33.79
N GLU A 153 -3.75 2.28 33.89
CA GLU A 153 -4.25 1.55 32.71
C GLU A 153 -5.16 2.45 31.85
N VAL A 154 -6.14 3.11 32.48
CA VAL A 154 -7.11 3.96 31.77
C VAL A 154 -6.41 5.10 31.01
N THR A 155 -5.52 5.84 31.67
CA THR A 155 -4.78 6.94 31.03
C THR A 155 -3.93 6.42 29.89
N ARG A 156 -3.12 5.38 30.12
CA ARG A 156 -2.16 4.86 29.14
C ARG A 156 -2.83 4.23 27.92
N VAL A 157 -3.91 3.46 28.12
CA VAL A 157 -4.71 2.92 27.00
C VAL A 157 -5.30 4.05 26.16
N THR A 158 -5.84 5.09 26.80
CA THR A 158 -6.52 6.17 26.10
C THR A 158 -5.53 7.05 25.33
N ASP A 159 -4.40 7.41 25.94
CA ASP A 159 -3.35 8.20 25.28
C ASP A 159 -2.76 7.44 24.09
N ALA A 160 -2.47 6.14 24.26
CA ALA A 160 -2.04 5.29 23.17
C ALA A 160 -3.09 5.23 22.05
N TYR A 161 -4.37 5.04 22.38
CA TYR A 161 -5.46 5.04 21.39
C TYR A 161 -5.55 6.36 20.62
N ALA A 162 -5.38 7.50 21.28
CA ALA A 162 -5.35 8.82 20.64
C ALA A 162 -4.21 8.95 19.62
N LEU A 163 -3.03 8.46 19.96
CA LEU A 163 -1.86 8.42 19.07
C LEU A 163 -2.10 7.51 17.86
N LEU A 164 -2.75 6.35 18.06
CA LEU A 164 -3.13 5.45 16.97
C LEU A 164 -4.18 6.07 16.03
N ILE A 165 -5.12 6.86 16.56
CA ILE A 165 -6.06 7.64 15.73
C ILE A 165 -5.31 8.65 14.85
N ASN A 166 -4.30 9.34 15.40
CA ASN A 166 -3.47 10.25 14.61
C ASN A 166 -2.75 9.50 13.49
N ASN A 167 -2.24 8.29 13.74
CA ASN A 167 -1.66 7.45 12.69
C ASN A 167 -2.69 7.01 11.65
N CYS A 168 -3.93 6.70 12.05
CA CYS A 168 -5.00 6.40 11.08
C CYS A 168 -5.26 7.56 10.12
N ALA A 169 -5.21 8.81 10.61
CA ALA A 169 -5.30 10.00 9.76
C ALA A 169 -4.10 10.13 8.82
N LEU A 170 -2.88 9.97 9.34
CA LEU A 170 -1.62 10.05 8.55
C LEU A 170 -1.54 8.96 7.47
N ILE A 171 -2.04 7.75 7.72
CA ILE A 171 -2.12 6.66 6.73
C ILE A 171 -3.06 7.03 5.56
N GLY A 172 -4.07 7.87 5.82
CA GLY A 172 -5.00 8.37 4.82
C GLY A 172 -4.46 9.56 4.00
N GLU A 173 -3.27 10.08 4.32
CA GLU A 173 -2.68 11.26 3.70
C GLU A 173 -1.41 10.86 2.91
N ASP A 174 -1.15 11.52 1.79
CA ASP A 174 0.15 11.48 1.10
C ASP A 174 0.83 12.84 1.26
N LYS A 175 1.65 12.98 2.31
CA LYS A 175 2.35 14.23 2.64
C LYS A 175 3.82 14.00 3.02
N PRO A 176 4.72 14.97 2.77
CA PRO A 176 6.11 14.89 3.22
C PRO A 176 6.23 14.71 4.73
N GLY A 177 7.22 13.92 5.18
CA GLY A 177 7.46 13.64 6.60
C GLY A 177 6.37 12.81 7.30
N ARG A 178 5.39 12.28 6.53
CA ARG A 178 4.34 11.39 7.02
C ARG A 178 4.88 10.28 7.92
N PHE A 179 5.92 9.59 7.46
CA PHE A 179 6.45 8.44 8.17
C PHE A 179 7.20 8.84 9.44
N THR A 180 7.89 9.98 9.46
CA THR A 180 8.44 10.55 10.70
C THR A 180 7.35 10.80 11.76
N LEU A 181 6.23 11.42 11.36
CA LEU A 181 5.10 11.68 12.26
C LEU A 181 4.48 10.37 12.77
N MET A 182 4.34 9.38 11.87
CA MET A 182 3.82 8.07 12.23
C MET A 182 4.72 7.34 13.23
N ALA A 183 6.04 7.37 12.99
CA ALA A 183 7.04 6.79 13.88
C ALA A 183 6.95 7.41 15.27
N ASN A 184 6.88 8.73 15.38
CA ASN A 184 6.74 9.43 16.66
C ASN A 184 5.51 8.95 17.45
N ASN A 185 4.35 8.88 16.81
CA ASN A 185 3.12 8.41 17.45
C ASN A 185 3.22 6.95 17.88
N PHE A 186 3.82 6.07 17.06
CA PHE A 186 4.01 4.67 17.42
C PHE A 186 5.01 4.49 18.57
N THR A 187 6.10 5.26 18.60
CA THR A 187 7.06 5.25 19.71
C THR A 187 6.39 5.68 21.01
N LEU A 188 5.59 6.75 21.00
CA LEU A 188 4.86 7.21 22.17
C LEU A 188 3.80 6.18 22.62
N ALA A 189 3.03 5.62 21.68
CA ALA A 189 2.04 4.58 21.99
C ALA A 189 2.71 3.32 22.57
N SER A 190 3.85 2.91 22.01
CA SER A 190 4.67 1.82 22.54
C SER A 190 5.08 2.09 23.99
N ALA A 191 5.58 3.28 24.29
CA ALA A 191 5.94 3.66 25.65
C ALA A 191 4.75 3.56 26.62
N ASP A 192 3.56 4.04 26.21
CA ASP A 192 2.36 3.95 27.02
C ASP A 192 1.94 2.49 27.30
N PHE A 193 1.95 1.61 26.29
CA PHE A 193 1.69 0.18 26.49
C PHE A 193 2.75 -0.53 27.33
N GLY A 194 3.98 0.00 27.40
CA GLY A 194 5.04 -0.50 28.27
C GLY A 194 4.73 -0.39 29.77
N HIS A 195 3.74 0.40 30.14
CA HIS A 195 3.28 0.58 31.52
C HIS A 195 2.02 -0.23 31.87
N ILE A 196 1.57 -1.12 30.98
CA ILE A 196 0.31 -1.87 31.14
C ILE A 196 0.59 -3.36 31.14
N ASP A 197 0.13 -4.04 32.20
CA ASP A 197 0.28 -5.48 32.35
C ASP A 197 -0.42 -6.23 31.19
N ASP A 198 0.28 -7.24 30.65
CA ASP A 198 -0.11 -8.08 29.53
C ASP A 198 -0.24 -7.37 28.16
N TYR A 199 0.26 -6.14 27.98
CA TYR A 199 0.28 -5.48 26.67
C TYR A 199 1.65 -5.48 25.98
N ALA A 200 2.63 -6.24 26.50
CA ALA A 200 3.96 -6.34 25.93
C ALA A 200 3.98 -6.66 24.41
N PRO A 201 3.14 -7.57 23.87
CA PRO A 201 3.11 -7.80 22.43
C PRO A 201 2.61 -6.59 21.62
N ALA A 202 1.73 -5.77 22.18
CA ALA A 202 1.22 -4.56 21.51
C ALA A 202 2.29 -3.46 21.51
N ARG A 203 2.99 -3.28 22.63
CA ARG A 203 4.20 -2.44 22.71
C ARG A 203 5.21 -2.84 21.63
N ASP A 204 5.55 -4.13 21.56
CA ASP A 204 6.56 -4.62 20.62
C ASP A 204 6.12 -4.42 19.17
N ARG A 205 4.83 -4.62 18.87
CA ARG A 205 4.25 -4.28 17.57
C ARG A 205 4.45 -2.80 17.23
N PHE A 206 4.09 -1.87 18.11
CA PHE A 206 4.19 -0.44 17.80
C PHE A 206 5.64 0.03 17.68
N ASP A 207 6.55 -0.48 18.51
CA ASP A 207 7.98 -0.21 18.33
C ASP A 207 8.47 -0.69 16.96
N ALA A 208 8.05 -1.88 16.53
CA ALA A 208 8.38 -2.39 15.22
C ALA A 208 7.82 -1.51 14.09
N LEU A 209 6.55 -1.07 14.20
CA LEU A 209 5.95 -0.14 13.23
C LEU A 209 6.68 1.21 13.18
N ALA A 210 7.18 1.71 14.30
CA ALA A 210 8.01 2.90 14.33
C ALA A 210 9.32 2.70 13.54
N GLN A 211 9.98 1.53 13.70
CA GLN A 211 11.16 1.18 12.91
C GLN A 211 10.85 1.10 11.41
N LEU A 212 9.74 0.46 11.02
CA LEU A 212 9.31 0.43 9.62
C LEU A 212 9.04 1.83 9.06
N CYS A 213 8.42 2.71 9.84
CA CYS A 213 8.19 4.09 9.43
C CYS A 213 9.51 4.85 9.23
N ASN A 214 10.45 4.74 10.17
CA ASN A 214 11.78 5.35 10.03
C ASN A 214 12.52 4.81 8.80
N GLY A 215 12.42 3.50 8.53
CA GLY A 215 12.98 2.91 7.32
C GLY A 215 12.32 3.45 6.04
N CYS A 216 10.99 3.64 6.04
CA CYS A 216 10.28 4.23 4.91
C CYS A 216 10.71 5.69 4.67
N GLU A 217 10.92 6.47 5.72
CA GLU A 217 11.42 7.85 5.60
C GLU A 217 12.83 7.87 5.00
N MET A 218 13.73 7.01 5.46
CA MET A 218 15.08 6.88 4.89
C MET A 218 15.03 6.45 3.41
N LEU A 219 14.23 5.43 3.10
CA LEU A 219 14.04 4.94 1.73
C LEU A 219 13.52 6.05 0.81
N ILE A 220 12.50 6.80 1.23
CA ILE A 220 11.90 7.91 0.46
C ILE A 220 12.88 9.05 0.20
N ASN A 221 13.81 9.28 1.13
CA ASN A 221 14.87 10.26 0.98
C ASN A 221 16.12 9.72 0.25
N GLY A 222 16.05 8.48 -0.29
CA GLY A 222 17.12 7.86 -1.06
C GLY A 222 18.22 7.17 -0.24
N ASP A 223 18.10 7.12 1.09
CA ASP A 223 19.02 6.40 1.96
C ASP A 223 18.60 4.93 2.11
N VAL A 224 18.78 4.19 1.01
CA VAL A 224 18.40 2.77 0.91
C VAL A 224 19.23 1.92 1.89
N ALA A 225 20.52 2.23 2.02
CA ALA A 225 21.44 1.49 2.89
C ALA A 225 21.01 1.54 4.36
N SER A 226 20.64 2.71 4.87
CA SER A 226 20.19 2.86 6.26
C SER A 226 18.74 2.38 6.47
N SER A 227 17.92 2.33 5.42
CA SER A 227 16.53 1.85 5.52
C SER A 227 16.42 0.34 5.80
N ARG A 228 17.30 -0.46 5.21
CA ARG A 228 17.22 -1.94 5.25
C ARG A 228 17.33 -2.52 6.67
N PRO A 229 18.32 -2.14 7.51
CA PRO A 229 18.39 -2.62 8.88
C PRO A 229 17.15 -2.31 9.72
N LEU A 230 16.48 -1.18 9.47
CA LEU A 230 15.24 -0.80 10.15
C LEU A 230 14.07 -1.70 9.73
N PHE A 231 13.99 -2.07 8.45
CA PHE A 231 12.98 -3.04 7.98
C PHE A 231 13.22 -4.44 8.54
N GLU A 232 14.47 -4.90 8.60
CA GLU A 232 14.84 -6.20 9.20
C GLU A 232 14.51 -6.25 10.69
N ALA A 233 14.91 -5.22 11.45
CA ALA A 233 14.61 -5.13 12.87
C ALA A 233 13.10 -5.06 13.13
N GLY A 234 12.36 -4.29 12.34
CA GLY A 234 10.89 -4.23 12.42
C GLY A 234 10.23 -5.57 12.10
N ARG A 235 10.65 -6.26 11.03
CA ARG A 235 10.16 -7.59 10.66
C ARG A 235 10.35 -8.60 11.79
N ASP A 236 11.56 -8.68 12.33
CA ASP A 236 11.92 -9.68 13.35
C ASP A 236 11.15 -9.43 14.66
N LYS A 237 10.93 -8.16 14.99
CA LYS A 237 10.11 -7.76 16.14
C LYS A 237 8.62 -8.06 15.91
N LEU A 238 8.08 -7.83 14.71
CA LEU A 238 6.70 -8.21 14.37
C LEU A 238 6.50 -9.73 14.40
N LYS A 239 7.44 -10.52 13.89
CA LYS A 239 7.39 -11.99 13.98
C LYS A 239 7.39 -12.47 15.44
N SER A 240 8.23 -11.87 16.27
CA SER A 240 8.26 -12.16 17.71
C SER A 240 6.95 -11.77 18.40
N ALA A 241 6.42 -10.58 18.11
CA ALA A 241 5.14 -10.13 18.65
C ALA A 241 4.00 -11.08 18.23
N SER A 242 3.95 -11.50 16.95
CA SER A 242 2.94 -12.43 16.42
C SER A 242 2.93 -13.76 17.18
N ALA A 243 4.10 -14.33 17.46
CA ALA A 243 4.20 -15.55 18.26
C ALA A 243 3.68 -15.35 19.70
N ALA A 244 3.98 -14.21 20.31
CA ALA A 244 3.55 -13.88 21.67
C ALA A 244 2.05 -13.58 21.78
N VAL A 245 1.38 -13.19 20.68
CA VAL A 245 -0.08 -12.90 20.66
C VAL A 245 -0.91 -14.16 20.92
N MET A 246 -0.47 -15.34 20.47
CA MET A 246 -1.27 -16.58 20.55
C MET A 246 -1.62 -17.00 21.98
N GLY A 247 -0.80 -16.63 22.97
CA GLY A 247 -1.01 -16.94 24.38
C GLY A 247 -1.67 -15.82 25.19
N ASN A 248 -2.02 -14.68 24.57
CA ASN A 248 -2.43 -13.48 25.28
C ASN A 248 -3.81 -12.98 24.83
N ILE A 249 -4.84 -13.31 25.62
CA ILE A 249 -6.25 -12.99 25.31
C ILE A 249 -6.49 -11.47 25.17
N LYS A 250 -5.76 -10.62 25.91
CA LYS A 250 -5.98 -9.15 25.86
C LYS A 250 -5.63 -8.55 24.50
N VAL A 251 -4.66 -9.13 23.80
CA VAL A 251 -4.17 -8.62 22.51
C VAL A 251 -4.33 -9.63 21.37
N ALA A 252 -4.93 -10.80 21.61
CA ALA A 252 -5.12 -11.87 20.63
C ALA A 252 -5.72 -11.39 19.29
N ILE A 253 -6.60 -10.39 19.37
CA ILE A 253 -7.31 -9.80 18.23
C ILE A 253 -6.36 -9.22 17.16
N MET A 254 -5.11 -8.88 17.51
CA MET A 254 -4.18 -8.27 16.56
C MET A 254 -3.37 -9.27 15.72
N GLY A 255 -3.45 -10.58 15.99
CA GLY A 255 -2.55 -11.56 15.38
C GLY A 255 -2.52 -11.52 13.84
N GLN A 256 -3.69 -11.38 13.21
CA GLN A 256 -3.80 -11.26 11.75
C GLN A 256 -3.14 -9.98 11.22
N ALA A 257 -3.35 -8.85 11.90
CA ALA A 257 -2.77 -7.57 11.51
C ALA A 257 -1.25 -7.57 11.60
N VAL A 258 -0.69 -8.13 12.68
CA VAL A 258 0.77 -8.24 12.87
C VAL A 258 1.40 -9.10 11.78
N ASN A 259 0.75 -10.21 11.39
CA ASN A 259 1.22 -11.04 10.29
C ASN A 259 1.21 -10.30 8.94
N GLN A 260 0.20 -9.48 8.67
CA GLN A 260 0.16 -8.65 7.46
C GLN A 260 1.28 -7.61 7.46
N GLU A 261 1.54 -6.96 8.60
CA GLU A 261 2.62 -5.99 8.75
C GLU A 261 4.01 -6.63 8.58
N ALA A 262 4.20 -7.85 9.10
CA ALA A 262 5.44 -8.60 8.92
C ALA A 262 5.72 -8.90 7.44
N LYS A 263 4.68 -9.26 6.66
CA LYS A 263 4.78 -9.44 5.20
C LYS A 263 5.09 -8.12 4.50
N MET A 264 4.49 -7.00 4.92
CA MET A 264 4.85 -5.68 4.38
C MET A 264 6.33 -5.36 4.63
N ALA A 265 6.87 -5.71 5.80
CA ALA A 265 8.29 -5.54 6.09
C ALA A 265 9.18 -6.39 5.18
N GLU A 266 8.77 -7.63 4.86
CA GLU A 266 9.47 -8.48 3.88
C GLU A 266 9.51 -7.83 2.48
N VAL A 267 8.36 -7.32 2.00
CA VAL A 267 8.29 -6.60 0.72
C VAL A 267 9.18 -5.35 0.73
N LEU A 268 9.27 -4.63 1.86
CA LEU A 268 10.15 -3.47 2.00
C LEU A 268 11.65 -3.86 1.95
N ILE A 269 12.03 -4.99 2.55
CA ILE A 269 13.40 -5.51 2.47
C ILE A 269 13.74 -5.89 1.03
N GLU A 270 12.87 -6.66 0.37
CA GLU A 270 13.04 -7.04 -1.04
C GLU A 270 13.18 -5.79 -1.93
N LEU A 271 12.36 -4.77 -1.68
CA LEU A 271 12.46 -3.49 -2.38
C LEU A 271 13.84 -2.83 -2.21
N THR A 272 14.42 -2.85 -1.00
CA THR A 272 15.78 -2.32 -0.80
C THR A 272 16.83 -3.13 -1.57
N ASP A 273 16.67 -4.46 -1.64
CA ASP A 273 17.57 -5.33 -2.39
C ASP A 273 17.49 -5.05 -3.89
N TYR A 274 16.28 -4.82 -4.43
CA TYR A 274 16.08 -4.42 -5.82
C TYR A 274 16.71 -3.05 -6.12
N VAL A 275 16.43 -2.03 -5.30
CA VAL A 275 16.97 -0.68 -5.51
C VAL A 275 18.50 -0.69 -5.45
N ASN A 276 19.09 -1.37 -4.45
CA ASN A 276 20.54 -1.52 -4.33
C ASN A 276 21.13 -2.32 -5.50
N GLY A 277 20.49 -3.43 -5.89
CA GLY A 277 20.93 -4.28 -7.01
C GLY A 277 20.90 -3.57 -8.36
N MET A 278 20.05 -2.54 -8.50
CA MET A 278 20.01 -1.66 -9.68
C MET A 278 21.03 -0.51 -9.60
N GLY A 279 21.71 -0.30 -8.47
CA GLY A 279 22.73 0.74 -8.29
C GLY A 279 22.28 1.95 -7.46
N GLY A 280 21.06 1.94 -6.92
CA GLY A 280 20.60 2.94 -5.94
C GLY A 280 20.51 4.38 -6.44
N SER A 281 20.41 4.60 -7.75
CA SER A 281 20.32 5.96 -8.31
C SER A 281 18.94 6.60 -8.07
N LYS A 282 18.89 7.92 -8.11
CA LYS A 282 17.63 8.67 -7.98
C LYS A 282 16.62 8.28 -9.07
N GLU A 283 17.09 8.03 -10.29
CA GLU A 283 16.25 7.61 -11.41
C GLU A 283 15.57 6.26 -11.16
N ILE A 284 16.27 5.31 -10.53
CA ILE A 284 15.71 4.02 -10.13
C ILE A 284 14.67 4.21 -9.03
N PHE A 285 14.96 5.10 -8.08
CA PHE A 285 14.02 5.42 -7.02
C PHE A 285 12.73 6.06 -7.55
N ASP A 286 12.86 7.00 -8.48
CA ASP A 286 11.74 7.63 -9.17
C ASP A 286 10.93 6.60 -9.99
N ALA A 287 11.60 5.65 -10.64
CA ALA A 287 10.95 4.53 -11.33
C ALA A 287 10.13 3.63 -10.38
N VAL A 288 10.74 3.21 -9.26
CA VAL A 288 10.05 2.44 -8.21
C VAL A 288 8.83 3.21 -7.70
N ARG A 289 9.01 4.48 -7.33
CA ARG A 289 7.91 5.34 -6.87
C ARG A 289 6.76 5.36 -7.88
N ARG A 290 7.06 5.50 -9.17
CA ARG A 290 6.05 5.52 -10.23
C ARG A 290 5.22 4.23 -10.27
N ILE A 291 5.84 3.06 -10.03
CA ILE A 291 5.14 1.76 -9.99
C ILE A 291 4.07 1.76 -8.90
N PHE A 292 4.37 2.31 -7.71
CA PHE A 292 3.42 2.41 -6.60
C PHE A 292 2.30 3.43 -6.84
N THR A 293 2.52 4.43 -7.68
CA THR A 293 1.54 5.52 -7.92
C THR A 293 0.62 5.31 -9.11
N PHE A 294 0.78 4.23 -9.88
CA PHE A 294 -0.16 3.93 -10.96
C PHE A 294 -1.57 3.72 -10.40
N GLN A 295 -2.55 4.35 -11.03
CA GLN A 295 -3.95 4.22 -10.65
C GLN A 295 -4.53 2.96 -11.28
N TYR A 296 -4.72 1.93 -10.46
CA TYR A 296 -5.38 0.69 -10.88
C TYR A 296 -6.89 0.73 -10.56
N PRO A 297 -7.72 -0.06 -11.27
CA PRO A 297 -9.13 -0.18 -10.95
C PRO A 297 -9.37 -0.58 -9.49
N ALA A 298 -10.30 0.11 -8.83
CA ALA A 298 -10.67 -0.16 -7.44
C ALA A 298 -11.65 -1.36 -7.28
N GLN A 299 -12.30 -1.78 -8.37
CA GLN A 299 -13.32 -2.83 -8.35
C GLN A 299 -13.20 -3.75 -9.57
N GLY A 300 -13.80 -4.95 -9.45
CA GLY A 300 -13.82 -5.97 -10.51
C GLY A 300 -12.63 -6.93 -10.46
N ASN A 301 -12.58 -7.83 -11.44
CA ASN A 301 -11.63 -8.95 -11.46
C ASN A 301 -10.16 -8.50 -11.50
N TRP A 302 -9.88 -7.33 -12.05
CA TRP A 302 -8.53 -6.76 -12.11
C TRP A 302 -8.09 -6.10 -10.80
N ALA A 303 -9.02 -5.59 -9.99
CA ALA A 303 -8.68 -4.91 -8.75
C ALA A 303 -7.95 -5.84 -7.77
N PHE A 304 -8.41 -7.09 -7.64
CA PHE A 304 -7.76 -8.08 -6.77
C PHE A 304 -6.33 -8.41 -7.23
N LEU A 305 -6.10 -8.54 -8.55
CA LEU A 305 -4.79 -8.88 -9.09
C LEU A 305 -3.81 -7.71 -9.00
N LEU A 306 -4.23 -6.51 -9.43
CA LEU A 306 -3.33 -5.36 -9.56
C LEU A 306 -3.01 -4.69 -8.22
N ASN A 307 -3.90 -4.85 -7.22
CA ASN A 307 -3.64 -4.39 -5.84
C ASN A 307 -2.95 -5.46 -4.97
N ASN A 308 -2.61 -6.63 -5.50
CA ASN A 308 -1.78 -7.59 -4.77
C ASN A 308 -0.31 -7.17 -4.82
N HIS A 309 0.29 -6.88 -3.66
CA HIS A 309 1.69 -6.48 -3.58
C HIS A 309 2.68 -7.58 -3.96
N ASP A 310 2.28 -8.86 -3.94
CA ASP A 310 3.15 -9.97 -4.37
C ASP A 310 3.62 -9.82 -5.83
N ARG A 311 2.87 -9.08 -6.66
CA ARG A 311 3.24 -8.80 -8.06
C ARG A 311 4.52 -7.96 -8.19
N LEU A 312 4.85 -7.19 -7.17
CA LEU A 312 5.96 -6.24 -7.19
C LEU A 312 7.31 -6.94 -7.30
N ALA A 313 7.47 -8.12 -6.68
CA ALA A 313 8.70 -8.89 -6.78
C ALA A 313 9.02 -9.28 -8.23
N GLU A 314 8.02 -9.69 -9.00
CA GLU A 314 8.18 -10.04 -10.42
C GLU A 314 8.48 -8.80 -11.28
N ILE A 315 7.74 -7.70 -11.06
CA ILE A 315 7.95 -6.43 -11.78
C ILE A 315 9.34 -5.85 -11.51
N PHE A 316 9.77 -5.80 -10.25
CA PHE A 316 11.10 -5.32 -9.89
C PHE A 316 12.21 -6.26 -10.35
N GLY A 317 11.95 -7.57 -10.39
CA GLY A 317 12.83 -8.55 -11.03
C GLY A 317 13.08 -8.21 -12.50
N TYR A 318 12.02 -7.94 -13.28
CA TYR A 318 12.17 -7.53 -14.67
C TYR A 318 12.87 -6.18 -14.83
N MET A 319 12.53 -5.21 -13.98
CA MET A 319 13.19 -3.90 -14.00
C MET A 319 14.69 -4.01 -13.70
N ALA A 320 15.08 -4.87 -12.76
CA ALA A 320 16.49 -5.13 -12.45
C ALA A 320 17.25 -5.71 -13.65
N GLU A 321 16.65 -6.64 -14.40
CA GLU A 321 17.24 -7.15 -15.65
C GLU A 321 17.35 -6.06 -16.73
N CYS A 322 16.36 -5.16 -16.85
CA CYS A 322 16.47 -4.00 -17.74
C CYS A 322 17.65 -3.09 -17.36
N VAL A 323 17.82 -2.80 -16.07
CA VAL A 323 18.94 -1.95 -15.60
C VAL A 323 20.29 -2.61 -15.87
N LYS A 324 20.44 -3.92 -15.59
CA LYS A 324 21.67 -4.66 -15.92
C LYS A 324 21.97 -4.60 -17.42
N ALA A 325 20.96 -4.81 -18.27
CA ALA A 325 21.11 -4.77 -19.71
C ALA A 325 21.48 -3.37 -20.22
N LYS A 326 20.87 -2.32 -19.68
CA LYS A 326 21.20 -0.92 -19.98
C LYS A 326 22.65 -0.58 -19.60
N ASN A 327 23.10 -1.09 -18.45
CA ASN A 327 24.46 -0.87 -17.96
C ASN A 327 25.51 -1.79 -18.62
N GLY A 328 25.11 -2.65 -19.56
CA GLY A 328 25.99 -3.54 -20.31
C GLY A 328 26.45 -4.80 -19.54
N SER A 329 25.91 -5.05 -18.35
CA SER A 329 26.22 -6.23 -17.53
C SER A 329 25.21 -7.38 -17.67
N GLY A 330 24.17 -7.20 -18.49
CA GLY A 330 23.14 -8.21 -18.77
C GLY A 330 22.68 -8.21 -20.22
N THR A 331 21.81 -9.16 -20.55
CA THR A 331 21.17 -9.29 -21.86
C THR A 331 19.66 -9.35 -21.70
N LEU A 332 18.94 -8.99 -22.75
CA LEU A 332 17.49 -9.16 -22.84
C LEU A 332 17.15 -10.02 -24.06
N PRO A 333 16.02 -10.75 -24.05
CA PRO A 333 15.50 -11.42 -25.23
C PRO A 333 14.95 -10.41 -26.23
N ILE A 334 15.79 -9.97 -27.18
CA ILE A 334 15.47 -8.90 -28.14
C ILE A 334 15.20 -9.50 -29.51
N THR A 335 14.10 -9.11 -30.15
CA THR A 335 13.77 -9.54 -31.53
C THR A 335 14.68 -8.87 -32.56
N ALA A 336 14.78 -9.46 -33.75
CA ALA A 336 15.46 -8.81 -34.86
C ALA A 336 14.76 -7.48 -35.24
N GLY A 337 15.54 -6.45 -35.57
CA GLY A 337 15.04 -5.15 -36.00
C GLY A 337 15.89 -3.96 -35.54
N SER A 338 15.62 -2.79 -36.11
CA SER A 338 16.19 -1.50 -35.72
C SER A 338 15.29 -0.73 -34.75
N GLY A 339 15.84 0.21 -33.98
CA GLY A 339 15.07 1.07 -33.08
C GLY A 339 15.94 1.67 -31.99
N ASP A 340 15.55 2.82 -31.47
CA ASP A 340 16.22 3.53 -30.38
C ASP A 340 15.64 3.19 -28.99
N ILE A 341 14.49 2.48 -28.95
CA ILE A 341 13.82 2.05 -27.72
C ILE A 341 13.40 0.58 -27.81
N LEU A 342 13.56 -0.15 -26.70
CA LEU A 342 13.11 -1.53 -26.52
C LEU A 342 11.80 -1.54 -25.74
N VAL A 343 10.77 -2.13 -26.33
CA VAL A 343 9.43 -2.20 -25.73
C VAL A 343 9.09 -3.66 -25.38
N PRO A 344 8.71 -3.95 -24.12
CA PRO A 344 8.44 -5.31 -23.68
C PRO A 344 7.07 -5.81 -24.14
N PHE A 345 7.02 -7.05 -24.63
CA PHE A 345 5.81 -7.77 -24.99
C PHE A 345 5.83 -9.18 -24.42
N TRP A 346 4.68 -9.66 -23.95
CA TRP A 346 4.46 -11.06 -23.66
C TRP A 346 4.24 -11.82 -24.96
N HIS A 347 5.06 -12.86 -25.17
CA HIS A 347 4.91 -13.82 -26.27
C HIS A 347 3.97 -14.95 -25.81
N ILE A 348 2.83 -15.07 -26.49
CA ILE A 348 1.80 -16.05 -26.16
C ILE A 348 1.57 -17.01 -27.31
N ASP A 349 1.61 -18.30 -26.98
CA ASP A 349 1.11 -19.36 -27.84
C ASP A 349 -0.40 -19.53 -27.64
N LEU A 350 -1.17 -19.27 -28.68
CA LEU A 350 -2.59 -19.54 -28.73
C LEU A 350 -2.84 -20.77 -29.60
N LYS A 351 -3.13 -21.91 -28.97
CA LYS A 351 -3.58 -23.12 -29.68
C LYS A 351 -5.08 -23.20 -29.59
N TYR A 352 -5.87 -23.07 -30.63
CA TYR A 352 -7.33 -23.22 -30.53
C TYR A 352 -7.85 -24.27 -31.51
N SER A 353 -9.10 -24.71 -31.32
CA SER A 353 -9.77 -25.54 -32.32
C SER A 353 -11.07 -24.89 -32.78
N PHE A 354 -11.45 -25.12 -34.02
CA PHE A 354 -12.74 -24.66 -34.54
C PHE A 354 -13.41 -25.73 -35.39
N GLN A 355 -14.74 -25.69 -35.46
CA GLN A 355 -15.52 -26.60 -36.31
C GLN A 355 -15.71 -26.00 -37.71
N THR A 356 -15.33 -26.77 -38.72
CA THR A 356 -15.57 -26.45 -40.14
C THR A 356 -16.20 -27.63 -40.88
N GLY A 357 -16.76 -27.39 -42.06
CA GLY A 357 -17.50 -28.38 -42.85
C GLY A 357 -18.99 -28.08 -43.01
N SER A 358 -19.62 -28.70 -44.01
CA SER A 358 -21.06 -28.60 -44.24
C SER A 358 -21.86 -29.37 -43.17
N LEU A 359 -23.17 -29.11 -43.07
CA LEU A 359 -24.11 -29.69 -42.07
C LEU A 359 -23.99 -31.20 -41.85
N TRP A 360 -23.43 -31.95 -42.82
CA TRP A 360 -23.30 -33.41 -42.79
C TRP A 360 -21.86 -33.93 -42.61
N LYS A 361 -20.83 -33.07 -42.58
CA LYS A 361 -19.41 -33.45 -42.43
C LYS A 361 -18.60 -32.40 -41.64
N LYS A 362 -18.99 -32.12 -40.40
CA LYS A 362 -18.21 -31.26 -39.50
C LYS A 362 -16.96 -31.99 -39.01
N HIS A 363 -15.80 -31.35 -39.09
CA HIS A 363 -14.56 -31.80 -38.47
C HIS A 363 -13.92 -30.66 -37.68
N SER A 364 -13.07 -31.03 -36.72
CA SER A 364 -12.34 -30.07 -35.87
C SER A 364 -10.98 -29.81 -36.49
N VAL A 365 -10.62 -28.54 -36.61
CA VAL A 365 -9.29 -28.11 -37.06
C VAL A 365 -8.59 -27.46 -35.88
N GLU A 366 -7.38 -27.92 -35.59
CA GLU A 366 -6.48 -27.29 -34.61
C GLU A 366 -5.60 -26.25 -35.30
N VAL A 367 -5.49 -25.08 -34.69
CA VAL A 367 -4.72 -23.95 -35.19
C VAL A 367 -3.82 -23.46 -34.07
N SER A 368 -2.57 -23.14 -34.39
CA SER A 368 -1.65 -22.46 -33.49
C SER A 368 -1.38 -21.06 -34.04
N GLU A 369 -1.57 -20.05 -33.22
CA GLU A 369 -1.26 -18.65 -33.51
C GLU A 369 -0.36 -18.08 -32.42
N ILE A 370 0.32 -16.99 -32.76
CA ILE A 370 1.11 -16.21 -31.82
C ILE A 370 0.40 -14.90 -31.54
N LEU A 371 0.25 -14.58 -30.26
CA LEU A 371 -0.22 -13.28 -29.78
C LEU A 371 0.95 -12.53 -29.13
N LEU A 372 0.96 -11.21 -29.30
CA LEU A 372 1.80 -10.30 -28.53
C LEU A 372 0.92 -9.37 -27.70
N ILE A 373 1.33 -9.17 -26.44
CA ILE A 373 0.65 -8.26 -25.50
C ILE A 373 1.70 -7.32 -24.93
N PRO A 374 1.61 -6.00 -25.12
CA PRO A 374 2.59 -5.08 -24.57
C PRO A 374 2.52 -5.12 -23.03
N ALA A 375 3.67 -5.24 -22.38
CA ALA A 375 3.74 -5.51 -20.95
C ALA A 375 3.37 -4.31 -20.06
N ASP A 376 2.90 -3.22 -20.65
CA ASP A 376 2.39 -2.01 -20.01
C ASP A 376 0.84 -1.93 -20.01
N PHE A 377 0.13 -2.93 -20.53
CA PHE A 377 -1.33 -2.86 -20.72
C PHE A 377 -2.12 -2.56 -19.42
N VAL A 378 -1.56 -2.88 -18.25
CA VAL A 378 -2.22 -2.74 -16.95
C VAL A 378 -2.39 -1.30 -16.48
N ILE A 379 -1.65 -0.34 -17.05
CA ILE A 379 -1.79 1.08 -16.73
C ILE A 379 -2.84 1.77 -17.61
N ASP A 380 -3.53 1.00 -18.44
CA ASP A 380 -4.52 1.49 -19.40
C ASP A 380 -5.89 0.84 -19.12
N GLY A 381 -6.78 1.59 -18.47
CA GLY A 381 -8.09 1.07 -18.03
C GLY A 381 -8.97 0.53 -19.17
N ASP A 382 -8.80 1.06 -20.38
CA ASP A 382 -9.51 0.58 -21.56
C ASP A 382 -9.05 -0.82 -21.98
N CYS A 383 -7.76 -1.14 -21.81
CA CYS A 383 -7.23 -2.48 -22.05
C CYS A 383 -7.84 -3.50 -21.09
N LEU A 384 -8.05 -3.12 -19.83
CA LEU A 384 -8.61 -3.98 -18.80
C LEU A 384 -10.10 -4.26 -18.99
N SER A 385 -10.83 -3.31 -19.58
CA SER A 385 -12.25 -3.46 -19.91
C SER A 385 -12.49 -4.11 -21.28
N SER A 386 -11.58 -3.88 -22.23
CA SER A 386 -11.66 -4.36 -23.61
C SER A 386 -10.35 -5.06 -24.01
N PRO A 387 -10.23 -6.38 -23.81
CA PRO A 387 -8.95 -7.10 -23.96
C PRO A 387 -8.40 -7.06 -25.39
N ARG A 388 -9.26 -6.88 -26.40
CA ARG A 388 -8.84 -6.68 -27.80
C ARG A 388 -7.89 -5.50 -28.02
N LEU A 389 -7.97 -4.46 -27.18
CA LEU A 389 -7.09 -3.29 -27.29
C LEU A 389 -5.66 -3.59 -26.81
N ALA A 390 -5.52 -4.61 -25.96
CA ALA A 390 -4.25 -5.01 -25.35
C ALA A 390 -3.51 -6.09 -26.16
N VAL A 391 -4.17 -6.79 -27.08
CA VAL A 391 -3.58 -7.93 -27.78
C VAL A 391 -3.46 -7.68 -29.27
N THR A 392 -2.54 -8.36 -29.93
CA THR A 392 -2.57 -8.50 -31.40
C THR A 392 -3.81 -9.31 -31.79
N ASP A 393 -4.88 -8.65 -32.26
CA ASP A 393 -6.17 -9.31 -32.58
C ASP A 393 -6.07 -10.16 -33.87
N VAL A 394 -5.53 -11.38 -33.74
CA VAL A 394 -5.34 -12.33 -34.85
C VAL A 394 -6.65 -12.77 -35.51
N PHE A 395 -7.81 -12.58 -34.86
CA PHE A 395 -9.12 -12.89 -35.44
C PHE A 395 -9.74 -11.72 -36.20
N SER A 396 -9.18 -10.50 -36.08
CA SER A 396 -9.57 -9.35 -36.92
C SER A 396 -9.18 -9.55 -38.39
N VAL A 397 -8.17 -10.39 -38.65
CA VAL A 397 -7.68 -10.73 -39.98
C VAL A 397 -8.28 -12.06 -40.42
N LYS A 398 -8.92 -12.07 -41.59
CA LYS A 398 -9.45 -13.31 -42.17
C LYS A 398 -8.31 -14.30 -42.47
N GLY A 399 -8.52 -15.57 -42.13
CA GLY A 399 -7.60 -16.68 -42.40
C GLY A 399 -7.24 -16.82 -43.89
N SER A 400 -6.15 -17.54 -44.17
CA SER A 400 -5.47 -17.60 -45.47
C SER A 400 -6.29 -18.14 -46.66
N ASN A 401 -7.45 -18.74 -46.44
CA ASN A 401 -8.31 -19.23 -47.51
C ASN A 401 -9.48 -18.27 -47.71
N GLY A 402 -9.51 -17.58 -48.86
CA GLY A 402 -10.45 -16.51 -49.18
C GLY A 402 -11.94 -16.85 -49.08
N LEU A 403 -12.79 -15.88 -49.45
CA LEU A 403 -14.26 -15.82 -49.27
C LEU A 403 -15.06 -17.11 -49.60
N PHE A 404 -14.50 -18.03 -50.38
CA PHE A 404 -15.10 -19.30 -50.82
C PHE A 404 -14.81 -20.52 -49.93
N ALA A 405 -13.79 -20.50 -49.06
CA ALA A 405 -13.45 -21.67 -48.23
C ALA A 405 -14.43 -21.92 -47.07
N GLY A 406 -15.04 -20.85 -46.54
CA GLY A 406 -16.11 -20.95 -45.56
C GLY A 406 -17.42 -21.50 -46.11
N LEU A 407 -17.61 -21.42 -47.43
CA LEU A 407 -18.75 -22.00 -48.14
C LEU A 407 -18.54 -23.48 -48.49
N THR A 408 -17.28 -23.91 -48.70
CA THR A 408 -16.94 -25.31 -49.05
C THR A 408 -16.54 -26.16 -47.85
N GLY A 409 -16.29 -25.55 -46.68
CA GLY A 409 -15.93 -26.28 -45.45
C GLY A 409 -14.47 -26.74 -45.41
N ASN A 410 -13.60 -26.11 -46.21
CA ASN A 410 -12.16 -26.38 -46.28
C ASN A 410 -11.33 -25.29 -45.56
N GLU A 411 -11.91 -24.64 -44.54
CA GLU A 411 -11.20 -23.64 -43.74
C GLU A 411 -10.11 -24.35 -42.92
N THR A 412 -8.85 -23.95 -43.07
CA THR A 412 -7.74 -24.46 -42.26
C THR A 412 -7.38 -23.53 -41.09
N SER A 413 -7.86 -22.29 -41.12
CA SER A 413 -7.75 -21.32 -40.03
C SER A 413 -8.84 -20.24 -40.14
N ILE A 414 -9.24 -19.67 -39.01
CA ILE A 414 -10.13 -18.49 -38.91
C ILE A 414 -9.41 -17.26 -38.34
N SER A 415 -8.09 -17.35 -38.20
CA SER A 415 -7.20 -16.31 -37.72
C SER A 415 -5.96 -16.20 -38.61
N ASN A 416 -5.20 -15.13 -38.43
CA ASN A 416 -3.90 -14.99 -39.07
C ASN A 416 -2.99 -14.07 -38.25
N SER A 417 -1.88 -14.60 -37.74
CA SER A 417 -0.84 -13.82 -37.04
C SER A 417 0.06 -12.99 -37.97
N GLN A 418 -0.16 -12.99 -39.29
CA GLN A 418 0.52 -12.15 -40.30
C GLN A 418 2.06 -12.15 -40.21
N GLY A 419 2.67 -13.26 -39.76
CA GLY A 419 4.12 -13.38 -39.64
C GLY A 419 4.70 -12.88 -38.32
N LEU A 420 3.87 -12.48 -37.34
CA LEU A 420 4.28 -12.18 -35.97
C LEU A 420 5.07 -13.33 -35.33
N GLY A 421 4.80 -14.57 -35.73
CA GLY A 421 5.57 -15.71 -35.26
C GLY A 421 7.05 -15.63 -35.58
N ARG A 422 7.43 -15.20 -36.79
CA ARG A 422 8.84 -15.00 -37.15
C ARG A 422 9.48 -13.89 -36.34
N LEU A 423 8.72 -12.83 -36.02
CA LEU A 423 9.21 -11.74 -35.18
C LEU A 423 9.47 -12.25 -33.76
N ALA A 424 8.50 -12.91 -33.13
CA ALA A 424 8.62 -13.43 -31.78
C ALA A 424 9.73 -14.50 -31.66
N GLU A 425 9.80 -15.43 -32.61
CA GLU A 425 10.83 -16.48 -32.66
C GLU A 425 12.24 -15.94 -32.94
N SER A 426 12.36 -14.72 -33.46
CA SER A 426 13.67 -14.06 -33.63
C SER A 426 14.25 -13.51 -32.33
N ALA A 427 13.50 -13.54 -31.22
CA ALA A 427 13.98 -13.08 -29.94
C ALA A 427 15.18 -13.92 -29.48
N ALA A 428 16.29 -13.24 -29.19
CA ALA A 428 17.51 -13.86 -28.67
C ALA A 428 18.16 -12.97 -27.63
N GLN A 429 18.90 -13.58 -26.70
CA GLN A 429 19.64 -12.86 -25.67
C GLN A 429 20.68 -11.93 -26.31
N ASN A 430 20.45 -10.62 -26.19
CA ASN A 430 21.25 -9.58 -26.83
C ASN A 430 21.46 -8.39 -25.89
N SER A 431 22.54 -7.63 -26.14
CA SER A 431 22.81 -6.37 -25.44
C SER A 431 21.79 -5.29 -25.82
N ALA A 432 21.44 -4.43 -24.88
CA ALA A 432 20.61 -3.26 -25.15
C ALA A 432 21.30 -2.24 -26.07
N ALA A 433 22.64 -2.29 -26.22
CA ALA A 433 23.41 -1.48 -27.17
C ALA A 433 23.10 0.04 -27.11
N GLY A 434 22.88 0.58 -25.92
CA GLY A 434 22.58 2.01 -25.70
C GLY A 434 21.14 2.43 -26.01
N ARG A 435 20.26 1.51 -26.40
CA ARG A 435 18.82 1.77 -26.59
C ARG A 435 18.15 2.04 -25.24
N LYS A 436 17.16 2.93 -25.25
CA LYS A 436 16.24 3.12 -24.10
C LYS A 436 15.46 1.84 -23.85
N ILE A 437 15.07 1.56 -22.61
CA ILE A 437 14.34 0.33 -22.28
C ILE A 437 13.07 0.69 -21.53
N VAL A 438 11.90 0.32 -22.06
CA VAL A 438 10.65 0.40 -21.31
C VAL A 438 10.62 -0.73 -20.28
N ALA A 439 10.44 -0.40 -19.01
CA ALA A 439 10.29 -1.40 -17.96
C ALA A 439 8.92 -2.10 -18.06
N PRO A 440 8.84 -3.43 -17.93
CA PRO A 440 7.57 -4.16 -17.87
C PRO A 440 6.77 -3.75 -16.63
N LEU A 441 5.44 -3.60 -16.77
CA LEU A 441 4.55 -3.18 -15.67
C LEU A 441 3.50 -4.24 -15.31
N SER A 442 3.49 -5.37 -16.03
CA SER A 442 2.60 -6.49 -15.83
C SER A 442 3.37 -7.76 -15.52
N THR A 443 2.69 -8.70 -14.86
CA THR A 443 3.22 -10.04 -14.56
C THR A 443 2.81 -11.06 -15.63
N LYS A 444 3.49 -12.20 -15.66
CA LYS A 444 3.13 -13.36 -16.50
C LYS A 444 1.67 -13.76 -16.26
N ARG A 445 1.25 -13.84 -15.00
CA ARG A 445 -0.11 -14.21 -14.61
C ARG A 445 -1.15 -13.20 -15.12
N GLU A 446 -0.83 -11.90 -15.11
CA GLU A 446 -1.70 -10.87 -15.66
C GLU A 446 -1.81 -10.98 -17.19
N ALA A 447 -0.70 -11.30 -17.87
CA ALA A 447 -0.67 -11.56 -19.30
C ALA A 447 -1.52 -12.79 -19.70
N GLU A 448 -1.39 -13.90 -18.94
CA GLU A 448 -2.25 -15.08 -19.09
C GLU A 448 -3.72 -14.69 -18.93
N ARG A 449 -4.04 -13.90 -17.90
CA ARG A 449 -5.41 -13.49 -17.61
C ARG A 449 -6.04 -12.64 -18.71
N ILE A 450 -5.31 -11.67 -19.27
CA ILE A 450 -5.84 -10.83 -20.36
C ILE A 450 -6.00 -11.66 -21.64
N ALA A 451 -5.11 -12.61 -21.90
CA ALA A 451 -5.21 -13.53 -23.03
C ALA A 451 -6.44 -14.47 -22.90
N GLU A 452 -6.66 -15.06 -21.72
CA GLU A 452 -7.87 -15.84 -21.43
C GLU A 452 -9.14 -15.01 -21.66
N THR A 453 -9.15 -13.76 -21.19
CA THR A 453 -10.31 -12.87 -21.32
C THR A 453 -10.57 -12.52 -22.78
N TYR A 454 -9.51 -12.29 -23.57
CA TYR A 454 -9.60 -12.12 -25.01
C TYR A 454 -10.23 -13.34 -25.69
N ILE A 455 -9.75 -14.55 -25.40
CA ILE A 455 -10.28 -15.78 -26.01
C ILE A 455 -11.73 -16.06 -25.63
N GLN A 456 -12.11 -15.81 -24.37
CA GLN A 456 -13.51 -15.89 -23.94
C GLN A 456 -14.40 -14.86 -24.63
N TRP A 457 -13.88 -13.67 -24.90
CA TRP A 457 -14.60 -12.65 -25.67
C TRP A 457 -14.77 -13.11 -27.12
N MET A 458 -13.72 -13.68 -27.72
CA MET A 458 -13.74 -14.18 -29.09
C MET A 458 -14.69 -15.37 -29.26
N SER A 459 -14.75 -16.29 -28.30
CA SER A 459 -15.64 -17.46 -28.39
C SER A 459 -17.13 -17.09 -28.34
N LYS A 460 -17.48 -15.98 -27.70
CA LYS A 460 -18.84 -15.42 -27.73
C LYS A 460 -19.19 -14.75 -29.04
N THR A 461 -18.18 -14.30 -29.79
CA THR A 461 -18.34 -13.57 -31.05
C THR A 461 -18.22 -14.51 -32.26
N LEU A 462 -17.46 -15.60 -32.11
CA LEU A 462 -17.19 -16.61 -33.13
C LEU A 462 -17.78 -17.95 -32.68
N ASP A 463 -19.03 -18.24 -33.08
CA ASP A 463 -19.78 -19.45 -32.70
C ASP A 463 -19.07 -20.78 -32.98
N LYS A 464 -18.04 -20.77 -33.84
CA LYS A 464 -17.25 -21.95 -34.23
C LYS A 464 -16.05 -22.24 -33.32
N LEU A 465 -15.66 -21.30 -32.45
CA LEU A 465 -14.41 -21.38 -31.67
C LEU A 465 -14.61 -22.24 -30.42
N LYS A 466 -13.78 -23.29 -30.29
CA LYS A 466 -13.67 -24.06 -29.05
C LYS A 466 -12.47 -23.58 -28.25
N LEU A 467 -12.73 -23.30 -26.98
CA LEU A 467 -11.77 -22.68 -26.06
C LEU A 467 -10.52 -23.54 -25.87
N SER A 468 -9.42 -22.84 -25.68
CA SER A 468 -8.16 -23.37 -25.23
C SER A 468 -7.55 -22.46 -24.18
N ASN A 469 -6.54 -22.97 -23.50
CA ASN A 469 -5.77 -22.17 -22.56
C ASN A 469 -4.59 -21.56 -23.33
N PRO A 470 -4.48 -20.22 -23.42
CA PRO A 470 -3.28 -19.58 -23.93
C PRO A 470 -2.09 -19.87 -23.01
N ASP A 471 -0.90 -20.01 -23.59
CA ASP A 471 0.34 -20.24 -22.84
C ASP A 471 1.28 -19.04 -23.01
N VAL A 472 1.59 -18.35 -21.92
CA VAL A 472 2.59 -17.28 -21.93
C VAL A 472 3.98 -17.91 -21.87
N LYS A 473 4.71 -17.85 -23.00
CA LYS A 473 6.05 -18.42 -23.10
C LYS A 473 7.07 -17.61 -22.31
N GLU A 474 7.21 -16.35 -22.69
CA GLU A 474 8.26 -15.48 -22.19
C GLU A 474 7.93 -14.00 -22.43
N LEU A 475 8.71 -13.14 -21.79
CA LEU A 475 8.75 -11.71 -22.04
C LEU A 475 9.84 -11.42 -23.07
N ILE A 476 9.50 -10.78 -24.18
CA ILE A 476 10.45 -10.37 -25.25
C ILE A 476 10.48 -8.86 -25.39
N TYR A 477 11.57 -8.33 -25.95
CA TYR A 477 11.76 -6.91 -26.21
C TYR A 477 11.83 -6.64 -27.71
N ILE A 478 10.92 -5.81 -28.19
CA ILE A 478 10.83 -5.46 -29.61
C ILE A 478 11.43 -4.07 -29.80
N PRO A 479 12.39 -3.88 -30.72
CA PRO A 479 12.90 -2.56 -31.07
C PRO A 479 11.82 -1.69 -31.72
N PHE A 480 11.67 -0.46 -31.26
CA PHE A 480 10.80 0.58 -31.83
C PHE A 480 11.60 1.86 -32.06
N GLU A 481 11.08 2.75 -32.89
CA GLU A 481 11.56 4.13 -32.98
C GLU A 481 10.69 5.04 -32.12
N SER A 482 11.31 5.94 -31.36
CA SER A 482 10.64 6.98 -30.60
C SER A 482 10.62 8.31 -31.37
N SER A 483 9.45 8.92 -31.49
CA SER A 483 9.29 10.26 -32.07
C SER A 483 8.60 11.17 -31.06
N GLY A 484 9.39 12.02 -30.41
CA GLY A 484 8.93 12.78 -29.25
C GLY A 484 8.48 11.85 -28.13
N ASN A 485 7.17 11.86 -27.83
CA ASN A 485 6.57 11.11 -26.73
C ASN A 485 5.77 9.88 -27.20
N ARG A 486 5.93 9.46 -28.46
CA ARG A 486 5.17 8.35 -29.07
C ARG A 486 6.09 7.30 -29.68
N LEU A 487 5.56 6.10 -29.81
CA LEU A 487 6.18 4.99 -30.53
C LEU A 487 5.75 5.01 -32.01
N THR A 488 6.72 4.82 -32.91
CA THR A 488 6.45 4.59 -34.33
C THR A 488 6.08 3.14 -34.55
N VAL A 489 4.85 2.88 -35.01
CA VAL A 489 4.36 1.53 -35.26
C VAL A 489 5.21 0.83 -36.32
N LYS A 490 5.65 -0.38 -35.98
CA LYS A 490 6.48 -1.25 -36.82
C LYS A 490 5.68 -1.88 -37.96
N PRO A 491 6.17 -1.86 -39.21
CA PRO A 491 5.51 -2.53 -40.35
C PRO A 491 5.24 -4.01 -40.10
N GLU A 492 6.07 -4.68 -39.32
CA GLU A 492 5.98 -6.10 -38.96
C GLU A 492 4.71 -6.45 -38.20
N PHE A 493 4.12 -5.49 -37.48
CA PHE A 493 2.81 -5.69 -36.84
C PHE A 493 1.65 -5.53 -37.84
N GLY A 494 1.85 -4.78 -38.93
CA GLY A 494 0.80 -4.49 -39.90
C GLY A 494 -0.50 -4.02 -39.25
N VAL A 495 -1.62 -4.65 -39.64
CA VAL A 495 -2.95 -4.36 -39.08
C VAL A 495 -3.15 -4.93 -37.67
N LEU A 496 -2.28 -5.84 -37.21
CA LEU A 496 -2.35 -6.49 -35.90
C LEU A 496 -1.72 -5.68 -34.77
N THR A 497 -1.22 -4.48 -35.05
CA THR A 497 -0.66 -3.59 -34.01
C THR A 497 -1.68 -3.39 -32.88
N PRO A 498 -1.36 -3.75 -31.62
CA PRO A 498 -2.28 -3.52 -30.50
C PRO A 498 -2.61 -2.03 -30.38
N GLU A 499 -3.88 -1.71 -30.16
CA GLU A 499 -4.31 -0.31 -30.00
C GLU A 499 -3.57 0.38 -28.84
N ARG A 500 -3.24 -0.38 -27.78
CA ARG A 500 -2.38 0.07 -26.69
C ARG A 500 -1.09 0.73 -27.19
N VAL A 501 -0.39 0.11 -28.15
CA VAL A 501 0.87 0.61 -28.72
C VAL A 501 0.67 1.91 -29.48
N LYS A 502 -0.43 2.02 -30.24
CA LYS A 502 -0.72 3.21 -31.07
C LYS A 502 -0.96 4.45 -30.22
N ARG A 503 -1.54 4.28 -29.03
CA ARG A 503 -1.85 5.36 -28.08
C ARG A 503 -0.83 5.50 -26.94
N THR A 504 0.25 4.73 -26.96
CA THR A 504 1.30 4.82 -25.94
C THR A 504 1.85 6.24 -25.85
N ASP A 505 1.81 6.77 -24.64
CA ASP A 505 2.50 7.98 -24.20
C ASP A 505 3.75 7.55 -23.40
N LEU A 506 4.95 7.81 -23.92
CA LEU A 506 6.20 7.41 -23.27
C LEU A 506 6.40 8.08 -21.89
N GLY A 507 5.82 9.27 -21.68
CA GLY A 507 5.81 9.98 -20.42
C GLY A 507 4.99 9.28 -19.34
N GLN A 508 4.01 8.44 -19.73
CA GLN A 508 3.27 7.58 -18.81
C GLN A 508 4.03 6.29 -18.45
N LEU A 509 5.08 5.94 -19.20
CA LEU A 509 5.89 4.75 -19.00
C LEU A 509 7.15 5.00 -18.17
N ILE A 510 7.69 3.92 -17.63
CA ILE A 510 9.01 3.90 -17.01
C ILE A 510 10.01 3.56 -18.11
N VAL A 511 10.74 4.58 -18.58
CA VAL A 511 11.78 4.44 -19.58
C VAL A 511 13.12 4.57 -18.89
N LEU A 512 13.87 3.47 -18.86
CA LEU A 512 15.23 3.40 -18.34
C LEU A 512 16.22 3.86 -19.40
#